data_AF-A0A7C4NNA1-F1
#
_entry.id   AF-A0A7C4NNA1-F1
#
_cell.length_a   1.000
_cell.length_b   1.000
_cell.length_c   1.000
_cell.angle_alpha   90.00
_cell.angle_beta   90.00
_cell.angle_gamma   90.00
#
_symmetry.space_group_name_H-M   'P 1'
#
loop_
_entity.id
_entity.type
_entity.pdbx_description
1 polymer ?
#
loop_
_entity_poly.entity_id
_entity_poly.type
_entity_poly.pdbx_seq_one_letter_code
_entity_poly.pdbx_strand_id
1 'polypeptide(L)'
;MAETDRSILVLVLLITFFTIFLAIVGESRPDAYLSVAILLYFVYTAIDPSIRRYTNLKPLDIGLIIVFAVIVVIRILLVLEVI
;
A
#
# COMPACT_ATOMS: atom_id res chain seq x y z
N MET A 1 -22.82 10.78 9.25
CA MET A 1 -22.86 11.10 7.81
C MET A 1 -21.65 11.94 7.39
N ALA A 2 -21.39 13.11 8.00
CA ALA A 2 -20.24 13.96 7.63
C ALA A 2 -18.83 13.31 7.74
N GLU A 3 -18.60 12.41 8.71
CA GLU A 3 -17.31 11.71 8.82
C GLU A 3 -17.10 10.64 7.74
N THR A 4 -18.15 9.90 7.38
CA THR A 4 -18.12 8.89 6.32
C THR A 4 -17.82 9.54 4.96
N ASP A 5 -18.43 10.68 4.67
CA ASP A 5 -18.18 11.44 3.43
C ASP A 5 -16.73 11.93 3.34
N ARG A 6 -16.14 12.35 4.47
CA ARG A 6 -14.74 12.76 4.54
C ARG A 6 -13.78 11.59 4.34
N SER A 7 -14.05 10.44 4.95
CA SER A 7 -13.27 9.21 4.77
C SER A 7 -13.31 8.72 3.33
N ILE A 8 -14.47 8.78 2.67
CA ILE A 8 -14.63 8.44 1.26
C ILE A 8 -13.87 9.44 0.37
N LEU A 9 -13.95 10.74 0.65
CA LEU A 9 -13.19 11.77 -0.07
C LEU A 9 -11.68 11.56 0.03
N VAL A 10 -11.16 11.27 1.23
CA VAL A 10 -9.74 10.96 1.45
C VAL A 10 -9.35 9.70 0.68
N LEU A 11 -10.18 8.67 0.70
CA LEU A 11 -9.94 7.44 -0.03
C LEU A 11 -9.88 7.68 -1.55
N VAL A 12 -10.83 8.43 -2.10
CA VAL A 12 -10.88 8.75 -3.53
C VAL A 12 -9.67 9.59 -3.94
N LEU A 13 -9.29 10.59 -3.14
CA LEU A 13 -8.08 11.39 -3.37
C LEU A 13 -6.82 10.52 -3.35
N LEU A 14 -6.71 9.61 -2.38
CA LEU A 14 -5.58 8.70 -2.26
C LEU A 14 -5.49 7.78 -3.47
N ILE A 15 -6.59 7.13 -3.86
CA ILE A 15 -6.65 6.23 -5.03
C ILE A 15 -6.30 6.99 -6.31
N THR A 16 -6.80 8.22 -6.48
CA THR A 16 -6.53 9.03 -7.67
C THR A 16 -5.06 9.43 -7.75
N PHE A 17 -4.47 9.94 -6.65
CA PHE A 17 -3.03 10.23 -6.57
C PHE A 17 -2.21 8.99 -6.85
N PHE A 18 -2.63 7.84 -6.30
CA PHE A 18 -1.96 6.57 -6.49
C PHE A 18 -1.99 6.13 -7.94
N THR A 19 -3.14 6.20 -8.61
CA THR A 19 -3.29 5.76 -10.00
C THR A 19 -2.47 6.66 -10.94
N ILE A 20 -2.39 7.96 -10.65
CA ILE A 20 -1.54 8.91 -11.38
C ILE A 20 -0.06 8.60 -11.15
N PHE A 21 0.36 8.39 -9.90
CA PHE A 21 1.73 8.01 -9.58
C PHE A 21 2.11 6.69 -10.26
N LEU A 22 1.17 5.74 -10.30
CA LEU A 22 1.30 4.47 -10.98
C LEU A 22 1.45 4.62 -12.50
N ALA A 23 0.65 5.49 -13.13
CA ALA A 23 0.74 5.74 -14.55
C ALA A 23 2.08 6.39 -14.94
N ILE A 24 2.69 7.15 -14.02
CA ILE A 24 3.96 7.84 -14.25
C ILE A 24 5.17 6.92 -13.95
N VAL A 25 5.08 6.03 -12.96
CA VAL A 25 6.21 5.24 -12.45
C VAL A 25 6.13 3.75 -12.82
N GLY A 26 4.93 3.25 -13.10
CA GLY A 26 4.58 1.82 -13.12
C GLY A 26 5.10 1.03 -14.31
N GLU A 27 5.47 1.67 -15.42
CA GLU A 27 5.95 0.95 -16.60
C GLU A 27 7.37 0.37 -16.42
N SER A 28 8.12 0.84 -15.42
CA SER A 28 9.56 0.50 -15.28
C SER A 28 9.94 -0.18 -13.95
N ARG A 29 9.04 -0.24 -12.95
CA ARG A 29 9.38 -0.68 -11.58
C ARG A 29 8.24 -1.48 -10.90
N PRO A 30 8.11 -2.79 -11.16
CA PRO A 30 7.06 -3.64 -10.59
C PRO A 30 7.12 -3.77 -9.06
N ASP A 31 8.30 -3.63 -8.48
CA ASP A 31 8.54 -3.55 -7.03
C ASP A 31 7.91 -2.30 -6.40
N ALA A 32 8.03 -1.14 -7.04
CA ALA A 32 7.44 0.10 -6.56
C ALA A 32 5.91 -0.01 -6.59
N TYR A 33 5.37 -0.63 -7.64
CA TYR A 33 3.94 -0.96 -7.74
C TYR A 33 3.45 -1.80 -6.56
N LEU A 34 4.18 -2.87 -6.23
CA LEU A 34 3.82 -3.79 -5.15
C LEU A 34 3.89 -3.10 -3.78
N SER A 35 4.94 -2.32 -3.52
CA SER A 35 5.08 -1.52 -2.29
C SER A 35 3.94 -0.52 -2.11
N VAL A 36 3.54 0.12 -3.20
CA VAL A 36 2.45 1.09 -3.28
C VAL A 36 1.11 0.37 -2.97
N ALA A 37 0.81 -0.75 -3.61
CA ALA A 37 -0.40 -1.53 -3.33
C ALA A 37 -0.50 -1.97 -1.85
N ILE A 38 0.62 -2.39 -1.24
CA ILE A 38 0.70 -2.73 0.18
C ILE A 38 0.36 -1.52 1.05
N LEU A 39 0.90 -0.34 0.73
CA LEU A 39 0.65 0.88 1.48
C LEU A 39 -0.83 1.28 1.39
N LEU A 40 -1.45 1.16 0.21
CA LEU A 40 -2.87 1.44 0.00
C LEU A 40 -3.76 0.54 0.86
N TYR A 41 -3.43 -0.75 0.96
CA TYR A 41 -4.13 -1.69 1.83
C TYR A 41 -4.11 -1.23 3.30
N PHE A 42 -2.96 -0.80 3.81
CA PHE A 42 -2.84 -0.33 5.20
C PHE A 42 -3.59 0.98 5.44
N VAL A 43 -3.54 1.92 4.48
CA VAL A 43 -4.28 3.18 4.59
C VAL A 43 -5.79 2.93 4.56
N TYR A 44 -6.27 2.07 3.65
CA TYR A 44 -7.69 1.74 3.55
C TYR A 44 -8.22 1.09 4.83
N THR A 45 -7.50 0.10 5.36
CA THR A 45 -7.88 -0.58 6.62
C THR A 45 -7.69 0.29 7.87
N ALA A 46 -7.00 1.43 7.77
CA ALA A 46 -6.91 2.44 8.83
C ALA A 46 -8.06 3.46 8.75
N ILE A 47 -8.48 3.83 7.54
CA ILE A 47 -9.61 4.76 7.31
C ILE A 47 -10.95 4.11 7.70
N ASP A 48 -11.13 2.82 7.40
CA ASP A 48 -12.33 2.08 7.76
C ASP A 48 -12.03 0.85 8.64
N PRO A 49 -12.03 1.04 9.98
CA PRO A 49 -11.79 -0.03 10.94
C PRO A 49 -12.86 -1.12 10.92
N SER A 50 -14.04 -0.86 10.32
CA SER A 50 -15.14 -1.83 10.27
C SER A 50 -14.75 -3.09 9.48
N ILE A 51 -13.84 -2.96 8.52
CA ILE A 51 -13.27 -4.06 7.73
C ILE A 51 -12.57 -5.08 8.64
N ARG A 52 -11.87 -4.61 9.67
CA ARG A 52 -11.18 -5.45 10.66
C ARG A 52 -12.12 -6.13 11.66
N ARG A 53 -13.38 -5.69 11.72
CA ARG A 53 -14.37 -6.19 12.69
C ARG A 53 -14.92 -7.57 12.33
N TYR A 54 -14.93 -7.91 11.05
CA TYR A 54 -15.55 -9.13 10.53
C TYR A 54 -14.53 -10.18 10.05
N THR A 55 -13.24 -9.84 9.96
CA THR A 55 -12.21 -10.74 9.46
C THR A 55 -10.89 -10.51 10.20
N ASN A 56 -10.26 -11.60 10.65
CA ASN A 56 -8.95 -11.53 11.30
C ASN A 56 -7.86 -11.29 10.25
N LEU A 57 -7.60 -10.03 9.94
CA LEU A 57 -6.63 -9.59 8.93
C LEU A 57 -5.16 -9.67 9.40
N LYS A 58 -4.90 -10.04 10.66
CA LYS A 58 -3.53 -10.10 11.22
C LYS A 58 -2.54 -10.94 10.40
N PRO A 59 -2.89 -12.15 9.90
CA PRO A 59 -1.95 -12.94 9.09
C PRO A 59 -1.61 -12.24 7.76
N LEU A 60 -2.60 -11.57 7.15
CA LEU A 60 -2.41 -10.82 5.92
C LEU A 60 -1.53 -9.58 6.17
N ASP A 61 -1.76 -8.85 7.26
CA ASP A 61 -0.94 -7.71 7.68
C ASP A 61 0.53 -8.12 7.82
N ILE A 62 0.80 -9.23 8.50
CA ILE A 62 2.15 -9.77 8.68
C ILE A 62 2.76 -10.14 7.32
N GLY A 63 2.01 -10.87 6.49
CA GLY A 63 2.48 -11.26 5.16
C GLY A 63 2.86 -10.06 4.29
N LEU A 64 2.02 -9.02 4.25
CA LEU A 64 2.27 -7.81 3.48
C LEU A 64 3.48 -7.03 4.01
N ILE A 65 3.69 -6.97 5.32
CA ILE A 65 4.89 -6.36 5.92
C ILE A 65 6.14 -7.14 5.55
N ILE A 66 6.10 -8.48 5.57
CA ILE A 66 7.24 -9.31 5.18
C ILE A 66 7.58 -9.07 3.71
N VAL A 67 6.59 -9.08 2.82
CA VAL A 67 6.79 -8.79 1.39
C VAL A 67 7.41 -7.40 1.19
N PHE A 68 6.89 -6.39 1.89
CA PHE A 68 7.44 -5.04 1.83
C PHE A 68 8.90 -4.99 2.30
N ALA A 69 9.21 -5.65 3.42
CA ALA A 69 10.57 -5.73 3.94
C ALA A 69 11.52 -6.41 2.94
N VAL A 70 11.09 -7.49 2.29
CA VAL A 70 11.88 -8.18 1.25
C VAL A 70 12.15 -7.25 0.06
N ILE A 71 11.16 -6.51 -0.42
CA ILE A 71 11.33 -5.54 -1.51
C ILE A 71 12.38 -4.49 -1.12
N VAL A 72 12.27 -3.92 0.09
CA VAL A 72 13.23 -2.93 0.60
C VAL A 72 14.64 -3.50 0.68
N VAL A 73 14.80 -4.70 1.26
CA VAL A 73 16.10 -5.38 1.36
C VAL A 73 16.72 -5.61 -0.01
N ILE A 74 15.96 -6.15 -0.96
CA ILE A 74 16.45 -6.38 -2.33
C ILE A 74 16.89 -5.06 -2.97
N ARG A 75 16.11 -3.98 -2.80
CA ARG A 75 16.46 -2.67 -3.33
C ARG A 75 17.71 -2.08 -2.70
N ILE A 76 17.87 -2.22 -1.39
CA ILE A 76 19.10 -1.81 -0.69
C ILE A 76 20.29 -2.58 -1.26
N LEU A 77 20.19 -3.90 -1.41
CA LEU A 77 21.29 -4.72 -1.92
C LEU A 77 21.69 -4.36 -3.36
N LEU A 78 20.71 -4.07 -4.23
CA LEU A 78 20.96 -3.58 -5.59
C LEU A 78 21.65 -2.20 -5.60
N VAL A 79 21.25 -1.29 -4.70
CA VAL A 79 21.87 0.05 -4.61
C VAL A 79 23.28 -0.03 -4.04
N LEU A 80 23.55 -0.97 -3.14
CA LEU A 80 24.89 -1.23 -2.61
C LEU A 80 25.77 -2.06 -3.56
N GLU A 81 25.28 -2.45 -4.75
CA GLU A 81 26.00 -3.31 -5.70
C GLU A 81 26.48 -4.65 -5.09
N VAL A 82 25.78 -5.13 -4.05
CA VAL A 82 26.08 -6.42 -3.40
C VAL A 82 25.64 -7.58 -4.28
N ILE A 83 24.65 -7.33 -5.13
CA ILE A 83 24.07 -8.25 -6.13
C ILE A 83 23.77 -7.43 -7.38
#